data_AF-A0ABD1HLK5-F1
#
_entry.id   AF-A0ABD1HLK5-F1
#
_cell.length_a   1.000
_cell.length_b   1.000
_cell.length_c   1.000
_cell.angle_alpha   90.00
_cell.angle_beta   90.00
_cell.angle_gamma   90.00
#
_symmetry.space_group_name_H-M   'P 1'
#
loop_
_entity.id
_entity.type
_entity.pdbx_description
1 polymer ?
#
loop_
_entity_poly.entity_id
_entity_poly.type
_entity_poly.pdbx_seq_one_letter_code
_entity_poly.pdbx_strand_id
1 'polypeptide(L)'
;MLLVSAAAGFYPPTKPYCEGIFPTKFAANHSKMNAFSGKYHQTHSFSTKCCHLPASQLTAAAVDWHKGIGILDFFKGKNIFVIGATGLLGKAVVEKLLRSTSVDKIYLLIKAKDKEAALDRLQREIISSELFACLIEKYGTTYVREKLIPIVGDISKPNIGMDCESIDAVRKNVHVIIQSAASTTFNERLAFQS
;
A
#
# COMPACT_ATOMS: atom_id res chain seq x y z
N MET A 1 -10.25 4.53 -5.32
CA MET A 1 -9.36 3.42 -4.93
C MET A 1 -7.99 3.70 -5.55
N LEU A 2 -6.96 3.94 -4.74
CA LEU A 2 -5.58 4.06 -5.23
C LEU A 2 -4.89 2.70 -5.10
N LEU A 3 -4.33 2.16 -6.18
CA LEU A 3 -3.54 0.93 -6.16
C LEU A 3 -2.05 1.28 -6.12
N VAL A 4 -1.36 0.88 -5.06
CA VAL A 4 0.10 0.93 -4.97
C VAL A 4 0.60 -0.50 -5.18
N SER A 5 1.14 -0.76 -6.37
CA SER A 5 1.71 -2.07 -6.74
C SER A 5 3.22 -1.99 -6.82
N ALA A 6 3.89 -3.03 -6.31
CA ALA A 6 5.33 -3.25 -6.45
C ALA A 6 5.62 -4.51 -7.28
N ALA A 7 4.94 -4.74 -8.43
CA ALA A 7 5.38 -5.64 -9.49
C ALA A 7 4.43 -5.60 -10.72
N ALA A 8 5.01 -5.86 -11.90
CA ALA A 8 4.32 -6.01 -13.18
C ALA A 8 3.80 -7.45 -13.34
N GLY A 9 2.49 -7.61 -13.55
CA GLY A 9 1.86 -8.89 -13.84
C GLY A 9 0.52 -8.67 -14.55
N PHE A 10 0.44 -9.14 -15.79
CA PHE A 10 -0.69 -8.98 -16.69
C PHE A 10 -1.78 -10.01 -16.35
N TYR A 11 -2.98 -9.57 -15.99
CA TYR A 11 -4.14 -10.45 -15.78
C TYR A 11 -4.93 -10.62 -17.09
N PRO A 12 -5.25 -11.85 -17.53
CA PRO A 12 -6.11 -12.08 -18.69
C PRO A 12 -7.59 -11.78 -18.40
N PRO A 13 -8.42 -11.48 -19.41
CA PRO A 13 -9.82 -11.10 -19.22
C PRO A 13 -10.71 -12.31 -18.89
N THR A 14 -11.59 -12.18 -17.89
CA THR A 14 -12.56 -13.23 -17.48
C THR A 14 -14.02 -12.82 -17.73
N LYS A 15 -14.86 -13.84 -18.04
CA LYS A 15 -16.32 -13.84 -18.34
C LYS A 15 -17.20 -13.66 -17.08
N PRO A 16 -18.55 -13.49 -17.17
CA PRO A 16 -19.32 -12.79 -16.15
C PRO A 16 -19.70 -13.69 -14.96
N TYR A 17 -19.18 -13.35 -13.78
CA TYR A 17 -19.69 -13.69 -12.45
C TYR A 17 -19.40 -12.50 -11.52
N CYS A 18 -20.31 -12.25 -10.55
CA CYS A 18 -20.33 -11.14 -9.58
C CYS A 18 -19.38 -9.98 -9.92
N GLU A 19 -19.92 -8.94 -10.58
CA GLU A 19 -19.18 -7.79 -11.12
C GLU A 19 -17.85 -7.52 -10.42
N GLY A 20 -16.78 -7.81 -11.16
CA GLY A 20 -15.40 -7.82 -10.68
C GLY A 20 -14.99 -6.56 -9.93
N ILE A 21 -14.05 -6.75 -9.01
CA ILE A 21 -13.46 -5.77 -8.08
C ILE A 21 -12.85 -4.55 -8.79
N PHE A 22 -12.64 -4.62 -10.12
CA PHE A 22 -11.99 -3.57 -10.90
C PHE A 22 -12.86 -3.18 -12.11
N PRO A 23 -13.60 -2.06 -12.07
CA PRO A 23 -14.16 -1.51 -13.29
C PRO A 23 -13.01 -1.03 -14.21
N THR A 24 -12.94 -1.57 -15.42
CA THR A 24 -11.94 -1.23 -16.46
C THR A 24 -12.11 0.17 -17.09
N LYS A 25 -12.73 1.12 -16.40
CA LYS A 25 -12.86 2.51 -16.88
C LYS A 25 -11.90 3.44 -16.14
N PHE A 26 -10.63 3.39 -16.54
CA PHE A 26 -9.72 4.52 -16.33
C PHE A 26 -9.90 5.48 -17.53
N ALA A 27 -10.94 6.31 -17.47
CA ALA A 27 -10.97 7.50 -18.30
C ALA A 27 -10.01 8.51 -17.66
N ALA A 28 -8.77 8.53 -18.14
CA ALA A 28 -7.83 9.58 -17.86
C ALA A 28 -8.39 10.88 -18.45
N ASN A 29 -9.01 11.70 -17.60
CA ASN A 29 -9.26 13.08 -17.92
C ASN A 29 -8.94 13.89 -16.67
N HIS A 30 -7.70 14.34 -16.58
CA HIS A 30 -7.40 15.75 -16.39
C HIS A 30 -5.90 15.97 -16.56
N SER A 31 -5.62 16.84 -17.51
CA SER A 31 -4.34 17.34 -17.96
C SER A 31 -3.55 17.98 -16.81
N LYS A 32 -2.35 17.46 -16.53
CA LYS A 32 -1.12 18.18 -16.13
C LYS A 32 -0.18 17.20 -15.43
N MET A 33 0.63 16.48 -16.20
CA MET A 33 1.95 16.04 -15.75
C MET A 33 2.87 16.14 -16.95
N ASN A 34 3.57 17.28 -17.03
CA ASN A 34 4.68 17.44 -17.94
C ASN A 34 5.81 16.52 -17.48
N ALA A 35 6.38 15.83 -18.45
CA ALA A 35 7.53 14.96 -18.32
C ALA A 35 8.68 15.64 -17.57
N PHE A 36 9.27 14.93 -16.60
CA PHE A 36 10.59 15.27 -16.08
C PHE A 36 11.50 14.04 -16.23
N SER A 37 12.05 13.91 -17.43
CA SER A 37 13.23 13.08 -17.70
C SER A 37 14.46 13.82 -17.15
N GLY A 38 14.84 13.54 -15.90
CA GLY A 38 16.03 14.11 -15.28
C GLY A 38 17.03 13.00 -14.93
N LYS A 39 18.15 12.95 -15.65
CA LYS A 39 19.26 12.02 -15.41
C LYS A 39 19.86 12.29 -14.03
N TYR A 40 20.04 11.24 -13.24
CA TYR A 40 20.78 11.26 -11.97
C TYR A 40 22.26 11.50 -12.27
N HIS A 41 22.83 12.59 -11.75
CA HIS A 41 24.28 12.79 -11.69
C HIS A 41 24.71 13.03 -10.25
N GLN A 42 25.83 12.39 -9.90
CA GLN A 42 26.43 12.30 -8.58
C GLN A 42 26.73 13.66 -7.93
N THR A 43 26.67 13.62 -6.61
CA THR A 43 27.09 14.62 -5.63
C THR A 43 28.50 15.14 -5.87
N HIS A 44 28.68 16.46 -5.93
CA HIS A 44 29.90 17.11 -5.48
C HIS A 44 29.55 18.42 -4.78
N SER A 45 30.06 18.56 -3.55
CA SER A 45 30.12 19.79 -2.78
C SER A 45 30.82 20.88 -3.59
N PHE A 46 30.18 22.04 -3.74
CA PHE A 46 30.89 23.28 -4.05
C PHE A 46 30.22 24.46 -3.35
N SER A 47 30.92 24.97 -2.34
CA SER A 47 30.69 26.26 -1.73
C SER A 47 31.14 27.35 -2.70
N THR A 48 30.25 28.28 -3.05
CA THR A 48 30.65 29.64 -3.48
C THR A 48 29.51 30.63 -3.28
N LYS A 49 29.76 31.54 -2.34
CA LYS A 49 29.53 33.01 -2.34
C LYS A 49 28.23 33.57 -2.92
N CYS A 50 27.54 34.32 -2.04
CA CYS A 50 26.50 35.31 -2.34
C CYS A 50 26.83 36.24 -3.51
N CYS A 51 25.86 36.40 -4.41
CA CYS A 51 25.67 37.62 -5.18
C CYS A 51 24.25 38.14 -4.91
N HIS A 52 24.18 39.41 -4.48
CA HIS A 52 22.95 40.19 -4.30
C HIS A 52 22.06 40.16 -5.55
N LEU A 53 20.76 39.87 -5.36
CA LEU A 53 19.69 40.26 -6.29
C LEU A 53 18.57 40.92 -5.46
N PRO A 54 17.99 42.06 -5.91
CA PRO A 54 17.03 42.82 -5.12
C PRO A 54 15.66 42.11 -5.03
N ALA A 55 15.09 42.19 -3.83
CA ALA A 55 14.02 41.35 -3.31
C ALA A 55 12.59 41.76 -3.71
N SER A 56 12.31 42.18 -4.95
CA SER A 56 10.99 42.77 -5.24
C SER A 56 10.02 41.99 -6.12
N GLN A 57 10.41 41.07 -7.02
CA GLN A 57 9.42 40.56 -8.01
C GLN A 57 9.61 39.12 -8.53
N LEU A 58 9.75 38.11 -7.66
CA LEU A 58 9.47 36.72 -8.04
C LEU A 58 8.64 36.00 -6.96
N THR A 59 7.31 36.04 -7.10
CA THR A 59 6.40 35.16 -6.36
C THR A 59 6.21 33.85 -7.11
N ALA A 60 7.30 33.10 -7.28
CA ALA A 60 7.16 31.65 -7.47
C ALA A 60 6.61 31.11 -6.15
N ALA A 61 5.40 30.54 -6.18
CA ALA A 61 4.72 29.99 -5.01
C ALA A 61 5.74 29.27 -4.11
N ALA A 62 5.99 29.85 -2.94
CA ALA A 62 6.92 29.29 -1.98
C ALA A 62 6.38 27.92 -1.57
N VAL A 63 6.94 26.87 -2.18
CA VAL A 63 6.76 25.51 -1.68
C VAL A 63 7.53 25.50 -0.37
N ASP A 64 6.81 25.58 0.74
CA ASP A 64 7.38 25.43 2.07
C ASP A 64 8.05 24.06 2.12
N TRP A 65 9.39 24.03 2.11
CA TRP A 65 10.17 22.80 2.13
C TRP A 65 10.02 22.03 3.45
N HIS A 66 9.49 22.67 4.51
CA HIS A 66 9.12 21.99 5.75
C HIS A 66 7.75 21.32 5.66
N LYS A 67 6.92 21.68 4.67
CA LYS A 67 5.64 21.06 4.39
C LYS A 67 5.85 19.92 3.39
N GLY A 68 6.04 18.72 3.92
CA GLY A 68 6.15 17.50 3.12
C GLY A 68 4.95 17.29 2.18
N ILE A 69 5.05 16.32 1.27
CA ILE A 69 4.06 16.02 0.21
C ILE A 69 2.64 15.61 0.69
N GLY A 70 2.30 15.80 1.97
CA GLY A 70 0.96 15.55 2.53
C GLY A 70 0.60 14.07 2.68
N ILE A 71 1.59 13.16 2.67
CA ILE A 71 1.34 11.71 2.72
C ILE A 71 0.62 11.27 4.00
N LEU A 72 0.92 11.93 5.13
CA LEU A 72 0.27 11.64 6.41
C LEU A 72 -1.21 12.05 6.39
N ASP A 73 -1.48 13.24 5.86
CA ASP A 73 -2.84 13.75 5.68
C ASP A 73 -3.63 12.91 4.67
N PHE A 74 -2.95 12.40 3.64
CA PHE A 74 -3.57 11.47 2.68
C PHE A 74 -4.09 10.21 3.38
N PHE A 75 -3.32 9.59 4.28
CA PHE A 75 -3.77 8.36 4.94
C PHE A 75 -4.75 8.58 6.09
N LYS A 76 -4.97 9.83 6.51
CA LYS A 76 -5.85 10.16 7.63
C LYS A 76 -7.29 9.71 7.34
N GLY A 77 -7.84 8.90 8.25
CA GLY A 77 -9.19 8.35 8.16
C GLY A 77 -9.42 7.38 7.00
N LYS A 78 -8.37 6.99 6.26
CA LYS A 78 -8.52 6.06 5.14
C LYS A 78 -8.46 4.62 5.64
N ASN A 79 -9.31 3.81 5.03
CA ASN A 79 -9.22 2.35 5.08
C ASN A 79 -8.29 1.83 3.99
N ILE A 80 -7.39 0.93 4.39
CA ILE A 80 -6.36 0.36 3.52
C ILE A 80 -6.58 -1.14 3.41
N PHE A 81 -6.46 -1.69 2.21
CA PHE A 81 -6.42 -3.14 1.98
C PHE A 81 -4.99 -3.56 1.63
N VAL A 82 -4.42 -4.47 2.41
CA VAL A 82 -3.05 -4.96 2.21
C VAL A 82 -3.11 -6.43 1.80
N ILE A 83 -2.52 -6.72 0.66
CA ILE A 83 -2.31 -8.08 0.17
C ILE A 83 -0.83 -8.44 0.38
N GLY A 84 -0.58 -9.65 0.91
CA GLY A 84 0.77 -10.07 1.31
C GLY A 84 1.22 -9.56 2.68
N ALA A 85 0.28 -9.22 3.57
CA ALA A 85 0.57 -8.66 4.89
C ALA A 85 1.39 -9.58 5.82
N THR A 86 1.35 -10.89 5.59
CA THR A 86 2.11 -11.87 6.38
C THR A 86 3.58 -11.98 5.97
N GLY A 87 3.96 -11.41 4.82
CA GLY A 87 5.35 -11.32 4.39
C GLY A 87 6.12 -10.25 5.17
N LEU A 88 7.45 -10.32 5.16
CA LEU A 88 8.31 -9.38 5.90
C LEU A 88 8.01 -7.91 5.56
N LEU A 89 7.99 -7.57 4.27
CA LEU A 89 7.69 -6.22 3.79
C LEU A 89 6.25 -5.81 4.15
N GLY A 90 5.29 -6.71 3.95
CA GLY A 90 3.89 -6.48 4.29
C GLY A 90 3.71 -6.10 5.76
N LYS A 91 4.34 -6.84 6.69
CA LYS A 91 4.32 -6.53 8.12
C LYS A 91 4.94 -5.16 8.42
N ALA A 92 6.08 -4.84 7.80
CA ALA A 92 6.75 -3.55 7.98
C ALA A 92 5.88 -2.38 7.50
N VAL A 93 5.18 -2.55 6.38
CA VAL A 93 4.23 -1.56 5.87
C VAL A 93 3.06 -1.39 6.84
N VAL A 94 2.46 -2.47 7.32
CA VAL A 94 1.34 -2.43 8.27
C VAL A 94 1.76 -1.75 9.58
N GLU A 95 2.91 -2.12 10.15
CA GLU A 95 3.48 -1.49 11.35
C GLU A 95 3.67 0.02 11.11
N LYS A 96 4.27 0.39 9.99
CA LYS A 96 4.57 1.79 9.67
C LYS A 96 3.30 2.62 9.52
N LEU A 97 2.26 2.06 8.89
CA LEU A 97 0.94 2.70 8.77
C LEU A 97 0.35 2.94 10.16
N LEU A 98 0.34 1.95 11.05
CA LEU A 98 -0.18 2.11 12.40
C LEU A 98 0.63 3.10 13.24
N ARG A 99 1.96 3.10 13.12
CA ARG A 99 2.84 3.96 13.92
C ARG A 99 2.86 5.41 13.48
N SER A 100 2.83 5.66 12.17
CA SER A 100 3.16 6.96 11.59
C SER A 100 1.98 7.65 10.94
N THR A 101 0.84 6.97 10.74
CA THR A 101 -0.33 7.53 10.06
C THR A 101 -1.59 7.36 10.90
N SER A 102 -2.63 8.13 10.61
CA SER A 102 -3.92 8.06 11.31
C SER A 102 -4.97 7.35 10.45
N VAL A 103 -4.68 6.12 10.02
CA VAL A 103 -5.60 5.28 9.25
C VAL A 103 -6.80 4.86 10.09
N ASP A 104 -7.93 4.60 9.44
CA ASP A 104 -9.12 4.09 10.13
C ASP A 104 -9.02 2.58 10.36
N LYS A 105 -9.16 1.75 9.32
CA LYS A 105 -8.95 0.30 9.37
C LYS A 105 -7.95 -0.17 8.32
N ILE A 106 -7.22 -1.24 8.65
CA ILE A 106 -6.36 -1.95 7.71
C ILE A 106 -6.92 -3.36 7.52
N TYR A 107 -7.50 -3.60 6.36
CA TYR A 107 -7.96 -4.91 5.91
C TYR A 107 -6.76 -5.71 5.41
N LEU A 108 -6.59 -6.93 5.90
CA LEU A 108 -5.44 -7.77 5.58
C LEU A 108 -5.92 -9.04 4.88
N LEU A 109 -5.49 -9.26 3.64
CA LEU A 109 -5.73 -10.55 2.99
C LEU A 109 -4.82 -11.61 3.63
N ILE A 110 -5.43 -12.62 4.24
CA ILE A 110 -4.76 -13.71 4.92
C ILE A 110 -5.20 -15.05 4.31
N LYS A 111 -4.21 -15.85 3.90
CA LYS A 111 -4.45 -17.20 3.41
C LYS A 111 -4.78 -18.15 4.58
N ALA A 112 -6.04 -18.51 4.67
CA ALA A 112 -6.63 -19.35 5.71
C ALA A 112 -7.82 -20.16 5.16
N LYS A 113 -8.34 -21.08 5.97
CA LYS A 113 -9.53 -21.89 5.62
C LYS A 113 -10.84 -21.16 5.91
N ASP A 114 -10.88 -20.41 7.01
CA ASP A 114 -12.06 -19.70 7.52
C ASP A 114 -11.61 -18.46 8.33
N LYS A 115 -12.59 -17.71 8.84
CA LYS A 115 -12.39 -16.45 9.57
C LYS A 115 -11.60 -16.66 10.87
N GLU A 116 -11.86 -17.75 11.61
CA GLU A 116 -11.14 -18.07 12.85
C GLU A 116 -9.67 -18.39 12.58
N ALA A 117 -9.39 -19.24 11.58
CA ALA A 117 -8.02 -19.54 11.17
C ALA A 117 -7.27 -18.29 10.68
N ALA A 118 -7.97 -17.32 10.07
CA ALA A 118 -7.39 -16.04 9.68
C ALA A 118 -7.06 -15.15 10.88
N LEU A 119 -7.92 -15.10 11.90
CA LEU A 119 -7.67 -14.41 13.17
C LEU A 119 -6.49 -15.03 13.93
N ASP A 120 -6.42 -16.36 14.01
CA ASP A 120 -5.30 -17.08 14.61
C ASP A 120 -3.98 -16.81 13.88
N ARG A 121 -4.03 -16.77 12.54
CA ARG A 121 -2.87 -16.46 11.71
C ARG A 121 -2.44 -15.00 11.87
N LEU A 122 -3.38 -14.06 11.91
CA LEU A 122 -3.12 -12.65 12.22
C LEU A 122 -2.40 -12.51 13.58
N GLN A 123 -2.93 -13.18 14.61
CA GLN A 123 -2.35 -13.15 15.94
C GLN A 123 -0.92 -13.69 15.94
N ARG A 124 -0.72 -14.90 15.42
CA ARG A 124 0.60 -15.57 15.45
C ARG A 124 1.64 -14.90 14.57
N GLU A 125 1.28 -14.52 13.34
CA GLU A 125 2.28 -14.07 12.36
C GLU A 125 2.55 -12.56 12.43
N ILE A 126 1.57 -11.75 12.84
CA ILE A 126 1.69 -10.29 12.79
C ILE A 126 1.74 -9.71 14.19
N ILE A 127 0.69 -9.89 14.99
CA ILE A 127 0.57 -9.24 16.32
C ILE A 127 1.65 -9.75 17.29
N SER A 128 1.90 -11.06 17.32
CA SER A 128 2.92 -11.66 18.18
C SER A 128 4.36 -11.51 17.65
N SER A 129 4.57 -10.84 16.52
CA SER A 129 5.92 -10.65 15.97
C SER A 129 6.68 -9.54 16.69
N GLU A 130 8.00 -9.68 16.83
CA GLU A 130 8.87 -8.68 17.48
C GLU A 130 8.77 -7.30 16.83
N LEU A 131 8.48 -7.25 15.54
CA LEU A 131 8.26 -6.00 14.79
C LEU A 131 7.13 -5.15 15.39
N PHE A 132 6.10 -5.78 15.97
CA PHE A 132 4.96 -5.09 16.57
C PHE A 132 5.15 -4.82 18.07
N ALA A 133 6.22 -5.32 18.70
CA ALA A 133 6.42 -5.19 20.15
C ALA A 133 6.42 -3.73 20.62
N CYS A 134 7.20 -2.86 19.95
CA CYS A 134 7.25 -1.42 20.29
C CYS A 134 5.92 -0.71 20.01
N LEU A 135 5.22 -1.09 18.94
CA LEU A 135 3.89 -0.54 18.63
C LEU A 135 2.87 -0.91 19.72
N ILE A 136 2.89 -2.16 20.18
CA ILE A 136 2.01 -2.68 21.22
C ILE A 136 2.34 -2.03 22.57
N GLU A 137 3.61 -1.88 22.92
CA GLU A 137 4.04 -1.19 24.13
C GLU A 137 3.53 0.26 24.17
N LYS A 138 3.57 0.95 23.02
CA LYS A 138 3.18 2.36 22.92
C LYS A 138 1.66 2.59 22.87
N TYR A 139 0.90 1.76 22.16
CA TYR A 139 -0.53 2.00 21.87
C TYR A 139 -1.46 0.94 22.48
N GLY A 140 -0.93 -0.17 22.97
CA GLY A 140 -1.68 -1.30 23.50
C GLY A 140 -2.13 -2.30 22.44
N THR A 141 -2.22 -3.58 22.83
CA THR A 141 -2.66 -4.68 21.95
C THR A 141 -4.09 -4.47 21.43
N THR A 142 -4.97 -3.91 22.26
CA THR A 142 -6.37 -3.63 21.89
C THR A 142 -6.46 -2.67 20.71
N TYR A 143 -5.67 -1.58 20.73
CA TYR A 143 -5.61 -0.61 19.63
C TYR A 143 -5.21 -1.30 18.31
N VAL A 144 -4.16 -2.12 18.34
CA VAL A 144 -3.69 -2.83 17.15
C VAL A 144 -4.75 -3.78 16.63
N ARG A 145 -5.39 -4.57 17.50
CA ARG A 145 -6.46 -5.52 17.12
C ARG A 145 -7.67 -4.83 16.52
N GLU A 146 -8.10 -3.69 17.06
CA GLU A 146 -9.22 -2.93 16.53
C GLU A 146 -8.94 -2.36 15.14
N LYS A 147 -7.67 -2.05 14.83
CA LYS A 147 -7.27 -1.49 13.54
C LYS A 147 -7.12 -2.55 12.44
N LEU A 148 -6.77 -3.79 12.79
CA LEU A 148 -6.47 -4.85 11.82
C LEU A 148 -7.67 -5.76 11.60
N ILE A 149 -8.18 -5.81 10.37
CA ILE A 149 -9.34 -6.63 9.99
C ILE A 149 -8.87 -7.74 9.04
N PRO A 150 -8.78 -9.00 9.49
CA PRO A 150 -8.39 -10.09 8.61
C PRO A 150 -9.52 -10.45 7.64
N ILE A 151 -9.15 -10.64 6.37
CA ILE A 151 -10.02 -11.13 5.31
C ILE A 151 -9.42 -12.44 4.78
N VAL A 152 -10.23 -13.50 4.76
CA VAL A 152 -9.82 -14.77 4.17
C VAL A 152 -9.66 -14.62 2.66
N GLY A 153 -8.52 -15.06 2.13
CA GLY A 153 -8.39 -15.21 0.69
C GLY A 153 -7.03 -15.72 0.22
N ASP A 154 -6.95 -16.00 -1.08
CA ASP A 154 -5.80 -16.59 -1.74
C ASP A 154 -5.64 -15.97 -3.13
N ILE A 155 -4.50 -15.32 -3.36
CA ILE A 155 -4.21 -14.60 -4.61
C ILE A 155 -4.23 -15.51 -5.85
N SER A 156 -4.04 -16.81 -5.67
CA SER A 156 -4.08 -17.80 -6.75
C SER A 156 -5.49 -18.18 -7.18
N LYS A 157 -6.53 -17.70 -6.48
CA LYS A 157 -7.94 -18.01 -6.76
C LYS A 157 -8.66 -16.84 -7.44
N PRO A 158 -9.75 -17.11 -8.19
CA PRO A 158 -10.65 -16.06 -8.67
C PRO A 158 -11.12 -15.15 -7.53
N ASN A 159 -11.27 -13.87 -7.81
CA ASN A 159 -11.60 -12.83 -6.81
C ASN A 159 -10.69 -12.85 -5.58
N ILE A 160 -9.43 -13.27 -5.78
CA ILE A 160 -8.41 -13.35 -4.72
C ILE A 160 -8.89 -14.27 -3.57
N GLY A 161 -9.75 -15.24 -3.87
CA GLY A 161 -10.27 -16.22 -2.93
C GLY A 161 -11.21 -15.65 -1.85
N MET A 162 -11.70 -14.43 -2.01
CA MET A 162 -12.63 -13.78 -1.08
C MET A 162 -14.08 -14.22 -1.35
N ASP A 163 -14.89 -14.26 -0.28
CA ASP A 163 -16.33 -14.40 -0.40
C ASP A 163 -17.02 -13.09 -0.85
N CYS A 164 -18.27 -13.18 -1.30
CA CYS A 164 -19.02 -12.03 -1.81
C CYS A 164 -19.18 -10.91 -0.78
N GLU A 165 -19.40 -11.26 0.49
CA GLU A 165 -19.56 -10.30 1.58
C GLU A 165 -18.28 -9.47 1.77
N SER A 166 -17.13 -10.13 1.80
CA SER A 166 -15.82 -9.52 1.94
C SER A 166 -15.47 -8.66 0.73
N ILE A 167 -15.83 -9.12 -0.48
CA ILE A 167 -15.67 -8.35 -1.72
C ILE A 167 -16.46 -7.05 -1.63
N ASP A 168 -17.72 -7.11 -1.23
CA ASP A 168 -18.57 -5.94 -1.08
C ASP A 168 -18.05 -5.00 0.01
N ALA A 169 -17.59 -5.55 1.14
CA ALA A 169 -16.99 -4.78 2.21
C ALA A 169 -15.73 -4.03 1.75
N VAL A 170 -14.83 -4.69 1.01
CA VAL A 170 -13.64 -4.06 0.42
C VAL A 170 -14.03 -3.01 -0.61
N ARG A 171 -14.95 -3.34 -1.52
CA ARG A 171 -15.41 -2.43 -2.59
C ARG A 171 -16.02 -1.14 -2.02
N LYS A 172 -16.79 -1.24 -0.93
CA LYS A 172 -17.48 -0.09 -0.31
C LYS A 172 -16.58 0.73 0.59
N ASN A 173 -15.71 0.09 1.37
CA ASN A 173 -15.03 0.76 2.48
C ASN A 173 -13.57 1.09 2.20
N VAL A 174 -12.89 0.42 1.27
CA VAL A 174 -11.44 0.57 1.06
C VAL A 174 -11.11 1.73 0.13
N HIS A 175 -10.15 2.55 0.55
CA HIS A 175 -9.71 3.72 -0.18
C HIS A 175 -8.39 3.47 -0.93
N VAL A 176 -7.50 2.66 -0.35
CA VAL A 176 -6.15 2.38 -0.86
C VAL A 176 -5.90 0.88 -0.82
N ILE A 177 -5.36 0.31 -1.91
CA ILE A 177 -4.83 -1.05 -1.93
C ILE A 177 -3.30 -0.99 -1.97
N ILE A 178 -2.66 -1.77 -1.11
CA ILE A 178 -1.22 -2.03 -1.14
C ILE A 178 -1.03 -3.52 -1.46
N GLN A 179 -0.40 -3.79 -2.60
CA GLN A 179 -0.06 -5.16 -2.99
C GLN A 179 1.44 -5.39 -2.75
N SER A 180 1.76 -6.08 -1.66
CA SER A 180 3.12 -6.47 -1.29
C SER A 180 3.37 -7.97 -1.49
N ALA A 181 2.38 -8.72 -1.98
CA ALA A 181 2.59 -10.13 -2.30
C ALA A 181 3.50 -10.27 -3.52
N ALA A 182 4.71 -10.75 -3.29
CA ALA A 182 5.57 -11.29 -4.33
C ALA A 182 5.56 -12.82 -4.23
N SER A 183 5.52 -13.50 -5.38
CA SER A 183 5.86 -14.92 -5.43
C SER A 183 7.34 -15.05 -5.09
N THR A 184 7.66 -15.52 -3.88
CA THR A 184 9.05 -15.84 -3.51
C THR A 184 9.48 -17.23 -3.96
N THR A 185 8.73 -17.84 -4.89
CA THR A 185 9.12 -19.10 -5.51
C THR A 185 10.33 -18.83 -6.40
N PHE A 186 11.52 -18.96 -5.83
CA PHE A 186 12.82 -18.73 -6.49
C PHE A 186 13.16 -19.80 -7.54
N ASN A 187 12.15 -20.42 -8.17
CA ASN A 187 12.30 -21.52 -9.10
C ASN A 187 11.61 -21.25 -10.45
N GLU A 188 11.56 -19.99 -10.86
CA GLU A 188 11.27 -19.65 -12.24
C GLU A 188 12.55 -19.87 -13.05
N ARG A 189 12.82 -21.12 -13.43
CA ARG A 189 13.61 -21.34 -14.64
C ARG A 189 12.80 -20.73 -15.76
N LEU A 190 13.19 -19.52 -16.17
CA LEU A 190 12.86 -18.97 -17.48
C LEU A 190 13.53 -19.87 -18.52
N ALA A 191 12.95 -21.04 -18.75
CA ALA A 191 13.27 -21.85 -19.91
C ALA A 191 12.69 -21.10 -21.10
N PHE A 192 13.56 -20.37 -21.80
CA PHE A 192 13.30 -19.98 -23.17
C PHE A 192 12.93 -21.25 -23.94
N GLN A 193 11.67 -21.37 -24.36
CA GLN A 193 11.32 -22.34 -25.38
C GLN A 193 11.84 -21.77 -26.70
N SER A 194 12.92 -22.37 -27.18
CA SER A 194 13.51 -22.20 -28.52
C SER A 194 12.61 -22.79 -29.60
#